data_AF-A0A940VYT8-F1
#
_entry.id   AF-A0A940VYT8-F1
#
_cell.length_a   1.000
_cell.length_b   1.000
_cell.length_c   1.000
_cell.angle_alpha   90.00
_cell.angle_beta   90.00
_cell.angle_gamma   90.00
#
_symmetry.space_group_name_H-M   'P 1'
#
loop_
_entity.id
_entity.type
_entity.pdbx_description
1 polymer ?
#
loop_
_entity_poly.entity_id
_entity_poly.type
_entity_poly.pdbx_seq_one_letter_code
_entity_poly.pdbx_strand_id
1 'polypeptide(L)'
;PVVDVRATVFDGSFHNVDSSEMAFKIAGSLAFKKAALASKPVLLEPIAEMEVVVPEESVGDIIGDLNGRRGRVLGVDALGKSQIVKCQVPLAEVLRYSSDLRSITSGRGQFTMKVSHYEEIPAAIADKVIAESKKEVGVEEEE
;
A
#
# COMPACT_ATOMS: atom_id res chain seq x y z
N PRO A 1 1.96 5.48 9.01
CA PRO A 1 2.26 6.92 8.90
C PRO A 1 1.15 7.60 8.10
N VAL A 2 0.87 8.89 8.34
CA VAL A 2 -0.14 9.65 7.56
C VAL A 2 0.61 10.53 6.55
N VAL A 3 0.17 10.51 5.30
CA VAL A 3 0.77 11.26 4.17
C VAL A 3 -0.27 12.18 3.52
N ASP A 4 0.18 13.01 2.58
CA ASP A 4 -0.68 13.93 1.81
C ASP A 4 -1.51 14.90 2.66
N VAL A 5 -0.92 15.36 3.77
CA VAL A 5 -1.52 16.35 4.66
C VAL A 5 -0.97 17.74 4.42
N ARG A 6 -1.87 18.71 4.29
CA ARG A 6 -1.54 20.13 4.40
C ARG A 6 -1.98 20.66 5.77
N ALA A 7 -1.01 21.06 6.59
CA ALA A 7 -1.28 21.75 7.85
C ALA A 7 -1.17 23.27 7.66
N THR A 8 -2.16 24.02 8.12
CA THR A 8 -2.14 25.49 8.10
C THR A 8 -2.55 25.99 9.47
N VAL A 9 -1.66 26.73 10.11
CA VAL A 9 -1.95 27.44 11.37
C VAL A 9 -2.30 28.87 10.99
N PHE A 10 -3.56 29.26 11.19
CA PHE A 10 -4.07 30.57 10.79
C PHE A 10 -4.51 31.43 11.98
N ASP A 11 -4.64 30.84 13.16
CA ASP A 11 -5.03 31.54 14.39
C ASP A 11 -4.52 30.76 15.63
N GLY A 12 -4.52 31.42 16.79
CA GLY A 12 -4.15 30.84 18.07
C GLY A 12 -4.00 31.86 19.19
N SER A 13 -3.84 31.37 20.41
CA SER A 13 -3.60 32.19 21.61
C SER A 13 -2.46 31.61 22.42
N PHE A 14 -1.79 32.46 23.21
CA PHE A 14 -0.74 32.03 24.13
C PHE A 14 -0.80 32.81 25.43
N HIS A 15 -0.18 32.24 26.47
CA HIS A 15 0.00 32.85 27.78
C HIS A 15 1.49 32.92 28.10
N ASN A 16 1.99 34.10 28.47
CA ASN A 16 3.43 34.37 28.62
C ASN A 16 4.15 33.47 29.64
N VAL A 17 3.43 32.94 30.64
CA VAL A 17 4.01 32.17 31.75
C VAL A 17 3.79 30.68 31.58
N ASP A 18 2.62 30.28 31.07
CA ASP A 18 2.22 28.86 31.02
C ASP A 18 2.38 28.24 29.63
N SER A 19 2.58 29.05 28.59
CA SER A 19 2.85 28.53 27.25
C SER A 19 4.32 28.19 27.08
N SER A 20 4.57 26.95 26.69
CA SER A 20 5.90 26.44 26.38
C SER A 20 5.88 25.75 25.01
N GLU A 21 7.06 25.54 24.43
CA GLU A 21 7.20 24.77 23.18
C GLU A 21 6.53 23.39 23.28
N MET A 22 6.67 22.73 24.44
CA MET A 22 6.03 21.44 24.69
C MET A 22 4.50 21.54 24.69
N ALA A 23 3.94 22.60 25.27
CA ALA A 23 2.50 22.84 25.26
C ALA A 23 1.97 22.99 23.82
N PHE A 24 2.68 23.72 22.95
CA PHE A 24 2.30 23.85 21.54
C PHE A 24 2.43 22.56 20.73
N LYS A 25 3.46 21.74 21.00
CA LYS A 25 3.61 20.41 20.39
C LYS A 25 2.43 19.50 20.75
N ILE A 26 2.00 19.52 22.02
CA ILE A 26 0.84 18.77 22.48
C ILE A 26 -0.44 19.31 21.83
N ALA A 27 -0.65 20.63 21.84
CA ALA A 27 -1.81 21.27 21.22
C ALA A 27 -1.93 20.92 19.73
N GLY A 28 -0.81 20.97 18.98
CA GLY A 28 -0.76 20.56 17.58
C GLY A 28 -1.08 19.08 17.36
N SER A 29 -0.56 18.19 18.21
CA SER A 29 -0.88 16.75 18.15
C SER A 29 -2.37 16.48 18.39
N LEU A 30 -2.98 17.14 19.38
CA LEU A 30 -4.40 17.01 19.68
C LEU A 30 -5.27 17.57 18.56
N ALA A 31 -4.91 18.74 18.01
CA ALA A 31 -5.59 19.35 16.88
C ALA A 31 -5.55 18.43 15.64
N PHE A 32 -4.37 17.88 15.34
CA PHE A 32 -4.21 16.93 14.23
C PHE A 32 -5.07 15.68 14.43
N LYS A 33 -5.04 15.05 15.62
CA LYS A 33 -5.85 13.85 15.91
C LYS A 33 -7.34 14.12 15.69
N LYS A 34 -7.85 15.25 16.21
CA LYS A 34 -9.27 15.62 16.05
C LYS A 34 -9.63 15.87 14.58
N ALA A 35 -8.79 16.61 13.85
CA ALA A 35 -9.00 16.89 12.44
C ALA A 35 -8.94 15.62 11.57
N ALA A 36 -7.95 14.76 11.81
CA ALA A 36 -7.79 13.49 11.10
C ALA A 36 -9.03 12.61 11.26
N LEU A 37 -9.53 12.42 12.49
CA LEU A 37 -10.73 11.61 12.75
C LEU A 37 -11.99 12.19 12.09
N ALA A 38 -12.13 13.53 12.08
CA ALA A 38 -13.26 14.19 11.42
C ALA A 38 -13.21 14.11 9.89
N SER A 39 -12.02 13.87 9.32
CA SER A 39 -11.79 13.91 7.87
C SER A 39 -12.00 12.56 7.17
N LYS A 40 -12.41 11.51 7.90
CA LYS A 40 -12.63 10.14 7.36
C LYS A 40 -11.40 9.62 6.61
N PRO A 41 -10.28 9.37 7.31
CA PRO A 41 -9.04 8.98 6.66
C PRO A 41 -9.18 7.61 6.00
N VAL A 42 -8.48 7.43 4.89
CA VAL A 42 -8.43 6.16 4.14
C VAL A 42 -7.08 5.48 4.32
N LEU A 43 -7.06 4.15 4.21
CA LEU A 43 -5.81 3.41 4.16
C LEU A 43 -5.29 3.38 2.72
N LEU A 44 -3.97 3.51 2.60
CA LEU A 44 -3.27 3.44 1.33
C LEU A 44 -2.36 2.20 1.31
N GLU A 45 -2.28 1.52 0.17
CA GLU A 45 -1.30 0.46 -0.08
C GLU A 45 -0.32 0.85 -1.19
N PRO A 46 0.95 0.42 -1.09
CA PRO A 46 1.94 0.66 -2.13
C PRO A 46 1.70 -0.28 -3.32
N ILE A 47 1.63 0.31 -4.51
CA ILE A 47 1.55 -0.41 -5.79
C ILE A 47 2.94 -0.53 -6.40
N ALA A 48 3.30 -1.74 -6.78
CA ALA A 48 4.54 -2.05 -7.48
C ALA A 48 4.29 -2.16 -9.00
N GLU A 49 5.12 -1.47 -9.78
CA GLU A 49 5.28 -1.77 -11.20
C GLU A 49 6.21 -2.97 -11.32
N MET A 50 5.75 -4.02 -11.98
CA MET A 50 6.47 -5.28 -12.12
C MET A 50 6.54 -5.71 -13.58
N GLU A 51 7.73 -6.13 -13.99
CA GLU A 51 8.00 -6.74 -15.29
C GLU A 51 8.36 -8.20 -15.07
N VAL A 52 7.61 -9.11 -15.68
CA VAL A 52 7.80 -10.56 -15.54
C VAL A 52 8.23 -11.13 -16.89
N VAL A 53 9.44 -11.67 -16.96
CA VAL A 53 10.02 -12.29 -18.15
C VAL A 53 9.81 -13.79 -18.09
N VAL A 54 9.08 -14.35 -19.06
CA VAL A 54 8.74 -15.78 -19.11
C VAL A 54 8.75 -16.32 -20.55
N PRO A 55 8.86 -17.65 -20.74
CA PRO A 55 8.58 -18.28 -22.03
C PRO A 55 7.15 -18.01 -22.50
N GLU A 56 6.93 -18.00 -23.82
CA GLU A 56 5.63 -17.73 -24.43
C GLU A 56 4.53 -18.68 -23.93
N GLU A 57 4.86 -19.97 -23.73
CA GLU A 57 3.89 -20.94 -23.22
C GLU A 57 3.38 -20.65 -21.80
N SER A 58 4.10 -19.87 -21.01
CA SER A 58 3.77 -19.57 -19.60
C SER A 58 3.04 -18.23 -19.42
N VAL A 59 2.88 -17.43 -20.49
CA VAL A 59 2.28 -16.09 -20.40
C VAL A 59 0.85 -16.14 -19.88
N GLY A 60 0.05 -17.10 -20.35
CA GLY A 60 -1.34 -17.24 -19.92
C GLY A 60 -1.47 -17.50 -18.43
N ASP A 61 -0.65 -18.40 -17.90
CA ASP A 61 -0.64 -18.75 -16.46
C ASP A 61 -0.23 -17.56 -15.59
N ILE A 62 0.77 -16.78 -16.04
CA ILE A 62 1.22 -15.57 -15.34
C ILE A 62 0.14 -14.49 -15.31
N ILE A 63 -0.53 -14.26 -16.44
CA ILE A 63 -1.65 -13.31 -16.48
C ILE A 63 -2.77 -13.76 -15.54
N GLY A 64 -3.08 -15.06 -15.51
CA GLY A 64 -4.08 -15.64 -14.61
C GLY A 64 -3.73 -15.44 -13.13
N ASP A 65 -2.50 -15.76 -12.73
CA ASP A 65 -2.03 -15.57 -11.36
C ASP A 65 -2.02 -14.09 -10.94
N LEU A 66 -1.52 -13.20 -11.80
CA LEU A 66 -1.49 -11.76 -11.50
C LEU A 66 -2.89 -11.18 -11.34
N ASN A 67 -3.86 -11.58 -12.17
CA ASN A 67 -5.25 -11.16 -12.01
C ASN A 67 -5.84 -11.65 -10.67
N GLY A 68 -5.50 -12.87 -10.25
CA GLY A 68 -5.89 -13.40 -8.93
C GLY A 68 -5.31 -12.60 -7.76
N ARG A 69 -4.15 -11.97 -7.97
CA ARG A 69 -3.44 -11.12 -7.00
C ARG A 69 -3.80 -9.64 -7.08
N ARG A 70 -4.97 -9.31 -7.64
CA ARG A 70 -5.40 -7.91 -7.88
C ARG A 70 -4.41 -7.11 -8.76
N GLY A 71 -3.59 -7.82 -9.51
CA GLY A 71 -2.68 -7.23 -10.48
C GLY A 71 -3.43 -6.77 -11.71
N ARG A 72 -3.02 -5.61 -12.24
CA ARG A 72 -3.49 -5.06 -13.51
C ARG A 72 -2.40 -5.22 -14.55
N VAL A 73 -2.64 -6.06 -15.55
CA VAL A 73 -1.75 -6.20 -16.70
C VAL A 73 -1.87 -4.96 -17.58
N LEU A 74 -0.74 -4.32 -17.85
CA LEU A 74 -0.63 -3.13 -18.70
C LEU A 74 -0.34 -3.49 -20.16
N GLY A 75 0.37 -4.60 -20.38
CA GLY A 75 0.71 -5.09 -21.71
C GLY A 75 1.67 -6.27 -21.67
N VAL A 76 1.88 -6.85 -22.85
CA VAL A 76 2.85 -7.92 -23.06
C VAL A 76 3.74 -7.53 -24.23
N ASP A 77 5.05 -7.49 -24.00
CA ASP A 77 6.06 -7.14 -24.99
C ASP A 77 6.91 -8.37 -25.33
N ALA A 78 7.29 -8.53 -26.60
CA ALA A 78 8.17 -9.62 -27.02
C ALA A 78 9.64 -9.31 -26.71
N LEU A 79 10.35 -10.30 -26.18
CA LEU A 79 11.79 -10.27 -25.90
C LEU A 79 12.47 -11.53 -26.47
N GLY A 80 12.73 -11.53 -27.77
CA GLY A 80 13.37 -12.66 -28.44
C GLY A 80 12.51 -13.93 -28.37
N LYS A 81 12.97 -14.95 -27.61
CA LYS A 81 12.22 -16.20 -27.36
C LYS A 81 11.36 -16.16 -26.08
N SER A 82 11.32 -15.02 -25.42
CA SER A 82 10.59 -14.79 -24.18
C SER A 82 9.62 -13.63 -24.35
N GLN A 83 8.72 -13.49 -23.39
CA GLN A 83 7.72 -12.44 -23.32
C GLN A 83 7.88 -11.70 -21.99
N ILE A 84 7.66 -10.39 -22.02
CA ILE A 84 7.68 -9.51 -20.85
C ILE A 84 6.24 -9.11 -20.54
N VAL A 85 5.71 -9.56 -19.41
CA VAL A 85 4.40 -9.11 -18.92
C VAL A 85 4.63 -7.92 -18.01
N LYS A 86 4.10 -6.75 -18.41
CA LYS A 86 4.13 -5.52 -17.61
C LYS A 86 2.84 -5.42 -16.82
N CYS A 87 2.95 -5.22 -15.52
CA CYS A 87 1.79 -5.11 -14.64
C CYS A 87 2.02 -4.15 -13.47
N GLN A 88 0.91 -3.71 -12.90
CA GLN A 88 0.88 -3.06 -11.60
C GLN A 88 0.19 -4.00 -10.61
N VAL A 89 0.78 -4.18 -9.44
CA VAL A 89 0.25 -5.11 -8.44
C VAL A 89 0.46 -4.55 -7.03
N PRO A 90 -0.49 -4.70 -6.11
CA PRO A 90 -0.27 -4.32 -4.74
C PRO A 90 0.88 -5.11 -4.14
N LEU A 91 1.84 -4.43 -3.51
CA LEU A 91 3.07 -5.06 -3.01
C LEU A 91 2.78 -6.19 -2.00
N ALA A 92 1.71 -6.05 -1.21
CA ALA A 92 1.26 -7.05 -0.24
C ALA A 92 0.99 -8.43 -0.88
N GLU A 93 0.56 -8.47 -2.14
CA GLU A 93 0.17 -9.69 -2.86
C GLU A 93 1.38 -10.42 -3.47
N VAL A 94 2.54 -9.75 -3.55
CA VAL A 94 3.74 -10.23 -4.26
C VAL A 94 4.99 -10.31 -3.38
N LEU A 95 4.85 -10.21 -2.06
CA LEU A 95 5.97 -10.34 -1.11
C LEU A 95 6.73 -11.68 -1.25
N ARG A 96 6.07 -12.74 -1.72
CA ARG A 96 6.65 -14.08 -1.92
C ARG A 96 6.69 -14.51 -3.39
N TYR A 97 6.54 -13.56 -4.31
CA TYR A 97 6.31 -13.86 -5.73
C TYR A 97 7.44 -14.65 -6.40
N SER A 98 8.67 -14.55 -5.90
CA SER A 98 9.80 -15.34 -6.41
C SER A 98 9.58 -16.84 -6.36
N SER A 99 9.00 -17.36 -5.27
CA SER A 99 8.72 -18.80 -5.13
C SER A 99 7.54 -19.23 -5.99
N ASP A 100 6.50 -18.40 -6.06
CA ASP A 100 5.29 -18.68 -6.84
C ASP A 100 5.61 -18.68 -8.34
N LEU A 101 6.36 -17.67 -8.81
CA LEU A 101 6.79 -17.55 -10.19
C LEU A 101 7.60 -18.77 -10.64
N ARG A 102 8.55 -19.24 -9.82
CA ARG A 102 9.33 -20.44 -10.15
C ARG A 102 8.45 -21.67 -10.27
N SER A 103 7.44 -21.79 -9.43
CA SER A 103 6.51 -22.93 -9.45
C SER A 103 5.66 -22.92 -10.72
N ILE A 104 5.12 -21.76 -11.10
CA ILE A 104 4.30 -21.59 -12.32
C ILE A 104 5.14 -21.83 -13.59
N THR A 105 6.35 -21.30 -13.62
CA THR A 105 7.18 -21.27 -14.85
C THR A 105 8.17 -22.42 -14.96
N SER A 106 8.11 -23.39 -14.04
CA SER A 106 9.11 -24.47 -13.91
C SER A 106 10.55 -23.92 -13.80
N GLY A 107 10.71 -22.80 -13.08
CA GLY A 107 11.99 -22.14 -12.82
C GLY A 107 12.53 -21.26 -13.95
N ARG A 108 11.77 -21.03 -15.02
CA ARG A 108 12.21 -20.24 -16.19
C ARG A 108 11.80 -18.77 -16.17
N GLY A 109 11.02 -18.36 -15.17
CA GLY A 109 10.58 -16.98 -15.00
C GLY A 109 11.56 -16.12 -14.20
N GLN A 110 11.66 -14.85 -14.57
CA GLN A 110 12.33 -13.81 -13.80
C GLN A 110 11.40 -12.61 -13.67
N PHE A 111 11.53 -11.83 -12.61
CA PHE A 111 10.79 -10.58 -12.48
C PHE A 111 11.66 -9.49 -11.88
N THR A 112 11.32 -8.25 -12.21
CA THR A 112 11.82 -7.05 -11.56
C THR A 112 10.62 -6.25 -11.07
N MET A 113 10.76 -5.55 -9.95
CA MET A 113 9.71 -4.66 -9.47
C MET A 113 10.29 -3.39 -8.85
N LYS A 114 9.51 -2.32 -8.93
CA LYS A 114 9.77 -1.05 -8.23
C LYS A 114 8.46 -0.52 -7.67
N VAL A 115 8.51 0.07 -6.48
CA VAL A 115 7.35 0.79 -5.94
C VAL A 115 7.10 2.01 -6.82
N SER A 116 5.86 2.16 -7.29
CA SER A 116 5.44 3.24 -8.18
C SER A 116 4.76 4.36 -7.40
N HIS A 117 3.66 4.04 -6.71
CA HIS A 117 2.85 5.01 -5.98
C HIS A 117 2.00 4.31 -4.91
N TYR A 118 1.19 5.08 -4.20
CA TYR A 118 0.20 4.59 -3.23
C TYR A 118 -1.21 4.77 -3.79
N GLU A 119 -2.05 3.75 -3.60
CA GLU A 119 -3.47 3.79 -3.95
C GLU A 119 -4.34 3.45 -2.74
N GLU A 120 -5.60 3.84 -2.78
CA GLU A 120 -6.56 3.51 -1.72
C GLU A 120 -6.82 2.00 -1.68
N ILE A 121 -6.75 1.43 -0.48
CA ILE A 121 -7.04 0.02 -0.25
C ILE A 121 -8.54 -0.21 -0.45
N PRO A 122 -8.97 -1.27 -1.15
CA PRO A 122 -10.37 -1.66 -1.21
C PRO A 122 -10.98 -1.82 0.19
N ALA A 123 -12.18 -1.27 0.41
CA ALA A 123 -12.82 -1.22 1.74
C ALA A 123 -12.86 -2.57 2.47
N ALA A 124 -13.18 -3.65 1.75
CA ALA A 124 -13.26 -5.00 2.31
C ALA A 124 -11.91 -5.53 2.86
N ILE A 125 -10.78 -5.05 2.35
CA ILE A 125 -9.43 -5.39 2.84
C ILE A 125 -9.04 -4.42 3.96
N ALA A 126 -9.36 -3.13 3.81
CA ALA A 126 -9.10 -2.12 4.83
C ALA A 126 -9.75 -2.48 6.17
N ASP A 127 -11.01 -2.92 6.17
CA ASP A 127 -11.73 -3.32 7.39
C ASP A 127 -11.03 -4.48 8.13
N LYS A 128 -10.46 -5.43 7.39
CA LYS A 128 -9.69 -6.55 7.98
C LYS A 128 -8.42 -6.05 8.64
N VAL A 129 -7.66 -5.19 7.96
CA VAL A 129 -6.42 -4.61 8.50
C VAL A 129 -6.70 -3.77 9.75
N ILE A 130 -7.80 -2.99 9.75
CA ILE A 130 -8.23 -2.22 10.92
C ILE A 130 -8.58 -3.16 12.09
N ALA A 131 -9.32 -4.24 11.83
CA ALA A 131 -9.69 -5.20 12.86
C ALA A 131 -8.47 -5.93 13.44
N GLU A 132 -7.51 -6.32 12.62
CA GLU A 132 -6.25 -6.93 13.07
C GLU A 132 -5.43 -5.97 13.93
N SER A 133 -5.28 -4.71 13.49
CA SER A 133 -4.57 -3.69 14.24
C SER A 133 -5.21 -3.42 15.61
N LYS A 134 -6.54 -3.39 15.71
CA LYS A 134 -7.23 -3.24 17.01
C LYS A 134 -6.91 -4.38 17.99
N LYS A 135 -6.84 -5.62 17.50
CA LYS A 135 -6.49 -6.80 18.32
C LYS A 135 -5.06 -6.72 18.84
N GLU A 136 -4.11 -6.29 18.00
CA GLU A 136 -2.70 -6.16 18.41
C GLU A 136 -2.47 -5.06 19.46
N VAL A 137 -3.23 -3.96 19.40
CA VAL A 137 -3.11 -2.84 20.33
C VAL A 137 -3.83 -3.11 21.67
N GLY A 138 -4.55 -4.24 21.80
CA GLY A 138 -5.22 -4.62 23.04
C GLY A 138 -6.39 -3.69 23.41
N VAL A 139 -6.98 -3.02 22.42
CA VAL A 139 -8.22 -2.25 22.63
C VAL A 139 -9.37 -3.24 22.53
N GLU A 140 -9.77 -3.79 23.68
CA GLU A 140 -11.05 -4.48 23.82
C GLU A 140 -12.18 -3.49 23.48
N GLU A 141 -13.12 -3.91 22.64
CA GLU A 141 -14.28 -3.09 22.29
C GLU A 141 -15.10 -2.85 23.56
N GLU A 142 -15.09 -1.61 24.07
CA GLU A 142 -16.13 -1.17 25.00
C GLU A 142 -17.46 -1.13 24.21
N GLU A 143 -18.34 -2.10 24.49
CA GLU A 143 -19.73 -2.16 24.01
C GLU A 143 -20.56 -0.94 24.43
#